data_AF-A0A158JR94-F1
#
_entry.id   AF-A0A158JR94-F1
#
_cell.length_a   1.000
_cell.length_b   1.000
_cell.length_c   1.000
_cell.angle_alpha   90.00
_cell.angle_beta   90.00
_cell.angle_gamma   90.00
#
_symmetry.space_group_name_H-M   'P 1'
#
loop_
_entity.id
_entity.type
_entity.pdbx_description
1 polymer ?
#
loop_
_entity_poly.entity_id
_entity_poly.type
_entity_poly.pdbx_seq_one_letter_code
_entity_poly.pdbx_strand_id
1 'polypeptide(L)'
;MWVSSRHPDEAQRVLDLLQTLDVEVETGSAPSHDALIVVTPLGHDATTSATSEALDATRVVAVDTLFGFDRDLRRVIMPTPATRTDMLEHAQILFAIDGAPVSTIRDSGGFVAQRILACIVNTACEIAQQRIASPDDIDAAVRLGLGYPLGPLALGDRVGAIRIVAVLKGLVDLYGDPRYRPGVWLSRRAALNLPLGLPD
;
A
#
# COMPACT_ATOMS: atom_id res chain seq x y z
N MET A 1 -10.05 -13.96 13.24
CA MET A 1 -8.91 -13.34 12.51
C MET A 1 -8.47 -12.11 13.27
N TRP A 2 -7.19 -11.72 13.20
CA TRP A 2 -6.67 -10.53 13.86
C TRP A 2 -6.00 -9.60 12.84
N VAL A 3 -6.17 -8.28 13.00
CA VAL A 3 -5.59 -7.26 12.12
C VAL A 3 -4.61 -6.40 12.93
N SER A 4 -3.38 -6.28 12.44
CA SER A 4 -2.38 -5.40 13.08
C SER A 4 -2.81 -3.95 13.05
N SER A 5 -2.64 -3.26 14.19
CA SER A 5 -2.88 -1.83 14.34
C SER A 5 -1.64 -0.97 14.07
N ARG A 6 -0.56 -1.54 13.50
CA ARG A 6 0.72 -0.83 13.24
C ARG A 6 0.55 0.38 12.32
N HIS A 7 -0.36 0.28 11.35
CA HIS A 7 -0.78 1.36 10.45
C HIS A 7 -2.29 1.59 10.64
N PRO A 8 -2.72 2.42 11.61
CA PRO A 8 -4.13 2.51 12.01
C PRO A 8 -5.10 2.80 10.87
N ASP A 9 -4.78 3.74 9.98
CA ASP A 9 -5.63 4.10 8.85
C ASP A 9 -5.75 2.96 7.82
N GLU A 10 -4.69 2.18 7.64
CA GLU A 10 -4.69 1.04 6.71
C GLU A 10 -5.40 -0.17 7.33
N ALA A 11 -5.20 -0.40 8.63
CA ALA A 11 -5.91 -1.40 9.40
C ALA A 11 -7.42 -1.13 9.39
N GLN A 12 -7.83 0.13 9.57
CA GLN A 12 -9.23 0.52 9.56
C GLN A 12 -9.90 0.18 8.22
N ARG A 13 -9.22 0.39 7.08
CA ARG A 13 -9.75 0.00 5.76
C ARG A 13 -10.04 -1.49 5.66
N VAL A 14 -9.18 -2.32 6.25
CA VAL A 14 -9.40 -3.77 6.31
C VAL A 14 -10.56 -4.08 7.26
N LEU A 15 -10.61 -3.47 8.44
CA LEU A 15 -11.71 -3.67 9.40
C LEU A 15 -13.08 -3.28 8.81
N ASP A 16 -13.18 -2.18 8.08
CA ASP A 16 -14.40 -1.73 7.41
C ASP A 16 -14.87 -2.74 6.35
N LEU A 17 -13.93 -3.30 5.58
CA LEU A 17 -14.21 -4.39 4.65
C LEU A 17 -14.77 -5.61 5.40
N LEU A 18 -14.09 -6.05 6.46
CA LEU A 18 -14.47 -7.26 7.19
C LEU A 18 -15.82 -7.12 7.87
N GLN A 19 -16.12 -5.94 8.39
CA GLN A 19 -17.45 -5.62 8.91
C GLN A 19 -18.52 -5.71 7.81
N THR A 20 -18.23 -5.20 6.61
CA THR A 20 -19.13 -5.30 5.44
C THR A 20 -19.36 -6.75 5.02
N LEU A 21 -18.35 -7.60 5.20
CA LEU A 21 -18.39 -9.04 4.87
C LEU A 21 -18.94 -9.92 6.01
N ASP A 22 -19.34 -9.33 7.14
CA ASP A 22 -19.79 -10.05 8.34
C ASP A 22 -18.77 -11.07 8.87
N VAL A 23 -17.48 -10.69 8.80
CA VAL A 23 -16.36 -11.52 9.27
C VAL A 23 -15.96 -11.10 10.68
N GLU A 24 -15.95 -12.06 11.61
CA GLU A 24 -15.51 -11.80 12.99
C GLU A 24 -14.01 -11.50 13.08
N VAL A 25 -13.70 -10.39 13.75
CA VAL A 25 -12.34 -9.92 14.02
C VAL A 25 -12.08 -9.92 15.52
N GLU A 26 -10.94 -10.48 15.91
CA GLU A 26 -10.46 -10.48 17.28
C GLU A 26 -10.05 -9.07 17.69
N THR A 27 -10.54 -8.60 18.83
CA THR A 27 -10.26 -7.26 19.38
C THR A 27 -9.12 -7.24 20.41
N GLY A 28 -8.46 -8.38 20.61
CA GLY A 28 -7.33 -8.50 21.54
C GLY A 28 -6.12 -7.69 21.08
N SER A 29 -5.26 -7.30 22.02
CA SER A 29 -4.00 -6.60 21.71
C SER A 29 -2.96 -7.48 21.02
N ALA A 30 -3.19 -8.79 20.99
CA ALA A 30 -2.38 -9.79 20.30
C ALA A 30 -3.30 -10.85 19.68
N PRO A 31 -2.87 -11.50 18.57
CA PRO A 31 -3.64 -12.56 17.94
C PRO A 31 -3.74 -13.80 18.84
N SER A 32 -4.88 -14.47 18.82
CA SER A 32 -5.02 -15.82 19.39
C SER A 32 -4.10 -16.82 18.69
N HIS A 33 -3.92 -18.02 19.25
CA HIS A 33 -3.00 -19.05 18.72
C HIS A 33 -3.34 -19.48 17.28
N ASP A 34 -4.63 -19.52 16.93
CA ASP A 34 -5.11 -20.02 15.64
C ASP A 34 -5.56 -18.91 14.68
N ALA A 35 -5.46 -17.64 15.10
CA ALA A 35 -5.83 -16.50 14.26
C ALA A 35 -5.01 -16.45 12.97
N LEU A 36 -5.68 -16.24 11.84
CA LEU A 36 -5.04 -15.59 10.68
C LEU A 36 -4.63 -14.18 11.11
N ILE A 37 -3.37 -13.80 10.85
CA ILE A 37 -2.81 -12.49 11.19
C ILE A 37 -2.70 -11.66 9.92
N VAL A 38 -3.47 -10.58 9.85
CA VAL A 38 -3.44 -9.64 8.72
C VAL A 38 -2.61 -8.42 9.07
N VAL A 39 -1.67 -8.07 8.20
CA VAL A 39 -0.86 -6.85 8.30
C VAL A 39 -1.07 -5.97 7.06
N THR A 40 -0.92 -4.66 7.22
CA THR A 40 -1.18 -3.67 6.15
C THR A 40 0.03 -2.75 5.95
N PRO A 41 1.19 -3.28 5.50
CA PRO A 41 2.39 -2.48 5.35
C PRO A 41 2.29 -1.47 4.19
N LEU A 42 2.96 -0.33 4.39
CA LEU A 42 3.25 0.64 3.33
C LEU A 42 4.73 0.56 2.97
N GLY A 43 5.04 0.03 1.78
CA GLY A 43 6.42 -0.08 1.28
C GLY A 43 7.24 -1.26 1.83
N HIS A 44 6.89 -1.80 3.00
CA HIS A 44 7.49 -3.03 3.55
C HIS A 44 6.85 -4.29 2.97
N ASP A 45 7.49 -5.43 3.26
CA ASP A 45 7.01 -6.76 2.91
C ASP A 45 6.37 -7.48 4.13
N ALA A 46 5.83 -8.67 3.92
CA ALA A 46 5.11 -9.42 4.95
C ALA A 46 6.08 -9.91 6.03
N THR A 47 7.28 -10.37 5.65
CA THR A 47 8.32 -10.80 6.60
C THR A 47 8.78 -9.67 7.52
N THR A 48 9.01 -8.48 6.98
CA THR A 48 9.44 -7.31 7.76
C THR A 48 8.34 -6.90 8.73
N SER A 49 7.09 -6.94 8.31
CA SER A 49 5.94 -6.69 9.19
C SER A 49 5.89 -7.71 10.32
N ALA A 50 5.94 -9.01 9.99
CA ALA A 50 5.90 -10.09 10.97
C ALA A 50 7.02 -9.98 12.02
N THR A 51 8.25 -9.74 11.57
CA THR A 51 9.42 -9.67 12.45
C THR A 51 9.46 -8.40 13.30
N SER A 52 9.12 -7.23 12.72
CA SER A 52 9.13 -5.96 13.46
C SER A 52 8.05 -5.88 14.55
N GLU A 53 6.96 -6.63 14.39
CA GLU A 53 5.85 -6.71 15.34
C GLU A 53 5.92 -7.96 16.24
N ALA A 54 6.96 -8.79 16.10
CA ALA A 54 7.13 -10.07 16.82
C ALA A 54 5.93 -11.03 16.68
N LEU A 55 5.36 -11.11 15.47
CA LEU A 55 4.23 -11.96 15.11
C LEU A 55 4.70 -13.36 14.67
N ASP A 56 3.82 -14.34 14.80
CA ASP A 56 4.04 -15.68 14.25
C ASP A 56 3.92 -15.66 12.72
N ALA A 57 5.08 -15.60 12.05
CA ALA A 57 5.19 -15.50 10.59
C ALA A 57 4.46 -16.63 9.84
N THR A 58 4.23 -17.78 10.48
CA THR A 58 3.51 -18.90 9.85
C THR A 58 2.02 -18.62 9.63
N ARG A 59 1.48 -17.57 10.27
CA ARG A 59 0.07 -17.16 10.19
C ARG A 59 -0.12 -15.76 9.61
N VAL A 60 0.95 -15.11 9.14
CA VAL A 60 0.90 -13.73 8.63
C VAL A 60 0.59 -13.69 7.15
N VAL A 61 -0.36 -12.83 6.76
CA VAL A 61 -0.61 -12.42 5.38
C VAL A 61 -0.73 -10.90 5.33
N ALA A 62 0.06 -10.26 4.46
CA ALA A 62 -0.06 -8.83 4.19
C ALA A 62 -1.11 -8.55 3.11
N VAL A 63 -1.80 -7.41 3.20
CA VAL A 63 -2.84 -7.01 2.24
C VAL A 63 -2.55 -5.60 1.71
N ASP A 64 -2.69 -5.42 0.40
CA ASP A 64 -2.52 -4.11 -0.23
C ASP A 64 -3.78 -3.25 -0.09
N THR A 65 -3.66 -2.13 0.62
CA THR A 65 -4.74 -1.19 0.93
C THR A 65 -4.71 0.07 0.06
N LEU A 66 -3.75 0.19 -0.88
CA LEU A 66 -3.46 1.44 -1.59
C LEU A 66 -4.69 2.08 -2.24
N PHE A 67 -5.48 1.27 -2.95
CA PHE A 67 -6.69 1.68 -3.66
C PHE A 67 -7.99 1.28 -2.96
N GLY A 68 -7.92 0.73 -1.74
CA GLY A 68 -9.09 0.23 -1.02
C GLY A 68 -9.57 -1.13 -1.53
N PHE A 69 -10.84 -1.46 -1.22
CA PHE A 69 -11.38 -2.82 -1.34
C PHE A 69 -12.72 -2.91 -2.09
N ASP A 70 -13.05 -1.91 -2.90
CA ASP A 70 -14.22 -1.96 -3.77
C ASP A 70 -14.26 -3.28 -4.55
N ARG A 71 -15.44 -3.89 -4.62
CA ARG A 71 -15.63 -5.25 -5.16
C ARG A 71 -15.12 -5.42 -6.59
N ASP A 72 -15.17 -4.36 -7.39
CA ASP A 72 -14.71 -4.35 -8.79
C ASP A 72 -13.19 -4.22 -8.92
N LEU A 73 -12.49 -3.93 -7.81
CA LEU A 73 -11.04 -3.87 -7.75
C LEU A 73 -10.45 -5.23 -7.37
N ARG A 74 -9.25 -5.50 -7.89
CA ARG A 74 -8.47 -6.67 -7.52
C ARG A 74 -7.80 -6.46 -6.18
N ARG A 75 -8.08 -7.35 -5.23
CA ARG A 75 -7.42 -7.39 -3.93
C ARG A 75 -6.12 -8.16 -4.04
N VAL A 76 -5.05 -7.66 -3.43
CA VAL A 76 -3.73 -8.28 -3.48
C VAL A 76 -3.29 -8.67 -2.08
N ILE A 77 -2.92 -9.93 -1.92
CA ILE A 77 -2.38 -10.47 -0.66
C ILE A 77 -0.97 -11.01 -0.86
N MET A 78 -0.19 -11.01 0.21
CA MET A 78 1.23 -11.35 0.18
C MET A 78 1.59 -12.13 1.47
N PRO A 79 1.79 -13.46 1.39
CA PRO A 79 2.25 -14.25 2.52
C PRO A 79 3.75 -14.03 2.78
N THR A 80 4.19 -14.38 3.98
CA THR A 80 5.61 -14.60 4.25
C THR A 80 6.08 -15.92 3.59
N PRO A 81 7.39 -16.16 3.46
CA PRO A 81 7.91 -17.46 3.03
C PRO A 81 7.55 -18.62 3.97
N ALA A 82 7.17 -18.33 5.22
CA ALA A 82 6.81 -19.31 6.23
C ALA A 82 5.30 -19.52 6.39
N THR A 83 4.46 -18.69 5.74
CA THR A 83 3.01 -18.77 5.90
C THR A 83 2.51 -20.14 5.49
N ARG A 84 1.80 -20.81 6.39
CA ARG A 84 1.24 -22.13 6.15
C ARG A 84 0.16 -22.08 5.08
N THR A 85 -0.03 -23.20 4.40
CA THR A 85 -0.99 -23.32 3.31
C THR A 85 -2.43 -23.10 3.77
N ASP A 86 -2.82 -23.64 4.93
CA ASP A 86 -4.15 -23.43 5.53
C ASP A 86 -4.45 -21.94 5.78
N MET A 87 -3.45 -21.19 6.24
CA MET A 87 -3.60 -19.75 6.52
C MET A 87 -3.69 -18.92 5.24
N LEU A 88 -2.92 -19.28 4.21
CA LEU A 88 -3.00 -18.61 2.92
C LEU A 88 -4.35 -18.88 2.23
N GLU A 89 -4.81 -20.13 2.23
CA GLU A 89 -6.12 -20.51 1.67
C GLU A 89 -7.26 -19.80 2.40
N HIS A 90 -7.19 -19.73 3.74
CA HIS A 90 -8.15 -18.98 4.55
C HIS A 90 -8.17 -17.50 4.14
N ALA A 91 -7.02 -16.85 3.99
CA ALA A 91 -6.94 -15.46 3.55
C ALA A 91 -7.53 -15.28 2.13
N GLN A 92 -7.23 -16.17 1.19
CA GLN A 92 -7.75 -16.11 -0.17
C GLN A 92 -9.27 -16.20 -0.20
N ILE A 93 -9.86 -17.15 0.54
CA ILE A 93 -11.31 -17.34 0.62
C ILE A 93 -11.97 -16.10 1.22
N LEU A 94 -11.45 -15.63 2.35
CA LEU A 94 -12.01 -14.50 3.09
C LEU A 94 -12.01 -13.23 2.25
N PHE A 95 -10.88 -12.88 1.62
CA PHE A 95 -10.79 -11.71 0.76
C PHE A 95 -11.53 -11.88 -0.58
N ALA A 96 -12.04 -13.07 -0.91
CA ALA A 96 -12.81 -13.34 -2.12
C ALA A 96 -14.30 -13.62 -1.85
N ILE A 97 -14.76 -13.59 -0.59
CA ILE A 97 -16.08 -14.13 -0.21
C ILE A 97 -17.26 -13.38 -0.86
N ASP A 98 -17.10 -12.09 -1.16
CA ASP A 98 -18.05 -11.27 -1.92
C ASP A 98 -17.88 -11.38 -3.45
N GLY A 99 -16.96 -12.21 -3.93
CA GLY A 99 -16.65 -12.41 -5.33
C GLY A 99 -15.64 -11.44 -5.93
N ALA A 100 -15.00 -10.58 -5.13
CA ALA A 100 -13.90 -9.75 -5.62
C ALA A 100 -12.71 -10.64 -6.05
N PRO A 101 -12.03 -10.34 -7.17
CA PRO A 101 -10.87 -11.12 -7.58
C PRO A 101 -9.70 -10.89 -6.63
N VAL A 102 -9.09 -11.98 -6.15
CA VAL A 102 -7.91 -11.94 -5.29
C VAL A 102 -6.68 -12.44 -6.05
N SER A 103 -5.54 -11.77 -5.87
CA SER A 103 -4.24 -12.23 -6.34
C SER A 103 -3.28 -12.38 -5.18
N THR A 104 -2.61 -13.54 -5.14
CA THR A 104 -1.49 -13.76 -4.23
C THR A 104 -0.20 -13.45 -4.96
N ILE A 105 0.63 -12.58 -4.37
CA ILE A 105 1.99 -12.32 -4.84
C ILE A 105 3.00 -12.96 -3.88
N ARG A 106 4.28 -13.01 -4.30
CA ARG A 106 5.37 -13.39 -3.40
C ARG A 106 5.78 -12.23 -2.51
N ASP A 107 6.41 -12.56 -1.40
CA ASP A 107 6.90 -11.59 -0.43
C ASP A 107 7.85 -10.57 -1.08
N SER A 108 7.44 -9.30 -1.12
CA SER A 108 8.15 -8.22 -1.81
C SER A 108 7.70 -6.84 -1.31
N GLY A 109 8.66 -5.97 -0.99
CA GLY A 109 8.37 -4.66 -0.41
C GLY A 109 7.52 -3.79 -1.31
N GLY A 110 6.46 -3.20 -0.76
CA GLY A 110 5.60 -2.25 -1.48
C GLY A 110 4.71 -2.91 -2.55
N PHE A 111 4.48 -4.22 -2.45
CA PHE A 111 3.64 -4.96 -3.38
C PHE A 111 4.03 -4.66 -4.86
N VAL A 112 3.07 -4.77 -5.76
CA VAL A 112 3.22 -4.33 -7.15
C VAL A 112 2.76 -2.87 -7.30
N ALA A 113 1.53 -2.59 -6.85
CA ALA A 113 0.90 -1.30 -7.07
C ALA A 113 1.57 -0.16 -6.30
N GLN A 114 1.85 -0.35 -5.00
CA GLN A 114 2.47 0.71 -4.20
C GLN A 114 3.83 1.10 -4.75
N ARG A 115 4.68 0.11 -5.07
CA ARG A 115 6.01 0.34 -5.64
C ARG A 115 5.96 1.11 -6.95
N ILE A 116 5.15 0.65 -7.91
CA ILE A 116 5.07 1.29 -9.23
C ILE A 116 4.52 2.70 -9.09
N LEU A 117 3.40 2.85 -8.38
CA LEU A 117 2.73 4.14 -8.26
C LEU A 117 3.62 5.16 -7.54
N ALA A 118 4.20 4.77 -6.41
CA ALA A 118 5.01 5.67 -5.62
C ALA A 118 6.23 6.17 -6.41
N CYS A 119 6.87 5.31 -7.20
CA CYS A 119 7.96 5.72 -8.10
C CYS A 119 7.47 6.71 -9.18
N ILE A 120 6.33 6.45 -9.83
CA ILE A 120 5.76 7.34 -10.87
C ILE A 120 5.46 8.73 -10.29
N VAL A 121 4.78 8.78 -9.14
CA VAL A 121 4.44 10.04 -8.46
C VAL A 121 5.71 10.78 -8.05
N ASN A 122 6.69 10.08 -7.47
CA ASN A 122 7.94 10.68 -7.03
C ASN A 122 8.72 11.29 -8.21
N THR A 123 8.84 10.56 -9.32
CA THR A 123 9.48 11.07 -10.54
C THR A 123 8.76 12.31 -11.09
N ALA A 124 7.43 12.32 -11.11
CA ALA A 124 6.67 13.50 -11.53
C ALA A 124 6.93 14.72 -10.63
N CYS A 125 6.99 14.52 -9.31
CA CYS A 125 7.38 15.57 -8.37
C CYS A 125 8.81 16.07 -8.59
N GLU A 126 9.76 15.21 -8.97
CA GLU A 126 11.13 15.61 -9.29
C GLU A 126 11.20 16.44 -10.58
N ILE A 127 10.43 16.10 -11.61
CA ILE A 127 10.31 16.89 -12.85
C ILE A 127 9.76 18.29 -12.53
N ALA A 128 8.71 18.37 -11.71
CA ALA A 128 8.14 19.64 -11.26
C ALA A 128 9.15 20.47 -10.45
N GLN A 129 9.87 19.83 -9.51
CA GLN A 129 10.89 20.47 -8.69
C GLN A 129 12.02 21.08 -9.52
N GLN A 130 12.45 20.37 -10.57
CA GLN A 130 13.50 20.83 -11.49
C GLN A 130 12.99 21.85 -12.51
N ARG A 131 11.68 22.18 -12.48
CA ARG A 131 11.01 23.11 -13.40
C ARG A 131 11.20 22.72 -14.87
N ILE A 132 11.27 21.42 -15.15
CA ILE A 132 11.37 20.89 -16.52
C ILE A 132 10.05 21.12 -17.27
N ALA A 133 8.93 20.98 -16.57
CA ALA A 133 7.57 21.24 -17.09
C ALA A 133 6.67 21.74 -15.94
N SER A 134 5.57 22.40 -16.28
CA SER A 134 4.56 22.78 -15.29
C SER A 134 3.84 21.54 -14.74
N PRO A 135 3.32 21.57 -13.50
CA PRO A 135 2.53 20.46 -12.96
C PRO A 135 1.38 20.01 -13.86
N ASP A 136 0.67 20.98 -14.47
CA ASP A 136 -0.44 20.71 -15.39
C ASP A 136 0.04 20.01 -16.67
N ASP A 137 1.18 20.44 -17.23
CA ASP A 137 1.77 19.81 -18.42
C ASP A 137 2.28 18.39 -18.12
N ILE A 138 2.83 18.16 -16.92
CA ILE A 138 3.26 16.82 -16.47
C ILE A 138 2.05 15.87 -16.43
N ASP A 139 0.94 16.32 -15.83
CA ASP A 139 -0.29 15.54 -15.76
C ASP A 139 -0.93 15.33 -17.13
N ALA A 140 -0.95 16.36 -17.98
CA ALA A 140 -1.44 16.25 -19.35
C ALA A 140 -0.60 15.29 -20.19
N ALA A 141 0.73 15.33 -20.09
CA ALA A 141 1.63 14.47 -20.85
C ALA A 141 1.40 12.99 -20.54
N VAL A 142 1.22 12.62 -19.27
CA VAL A 142 0.98 11.22 -18.88
C VAL A 142 -0.43 10.76 -19.27
N ARG A 143 -1.44 11.61 -19.17
CA ARG A 143 -2.80 11.26 -19.64
C ARG A 143 -2.87 11.10 -21.15
N LEU A 144 -2.39 12.10 -21.90
CA LEU A 144 -2.53 12.15 -23.36
C LEU A 144 -1.51 11.26 -24.06
N GLY A 145 -0.28 11.21 -23.57
CA GLY A 145 0.81 10.45 -24.18
C GLY A 145 0.85 8.99 -23.76
N LEU A 146 0.55 8.67 -22.50
CA LEU A 146 0.63 7.29 -21.97
C LEU A 146 -0.76 6.67 -21.72
N GLY A 147 -1.84 7.42 -21.93
CA GLY A 147 -3.22 6.90 -21.82
C GLY A 147 -3.70 6.69 -20.39
N TYR A 148 -3.05 7.28 -19.38
CA TYR A 148 -3.48 7.12 -17.99
C TYR A 148 -4.81 7.85 -17.74
N PRO A 149 -5.69 7.32 -16.88
CA PRO A 149 -6.96 7.98 -16.56
C PRO A 149 -6.76 9.31 -15.82
N LEU A 150 -5.66 9.43 -15.06
CA LEU A 150 -5.31 10.59 -14.27
C LEU A 150 -3.80 10.83 -14.38
N GLY A 151 -3.37 12.09 -14.34
CA GLY A 151 -1.95 12.43 -14.32
C GLY A 151 -1.28 12.01 -13.01
N PRO A 152 0.05 11.82 -12.99
CA PRO A 152 0.77 11.28 -11.84
C PRO A 152 0.66 12.15 -10.58
N LEU A 153 0.63 13.49 -10.70
CA LEU A 153 0.52 14.37 -9.54
C LEU A 153 -0.88 14.28 -8.94
N ALA A 154 -1.92 14.42 -9.77
CA ALA A 154 -3.30 14.22 -9.34
C ALA A 154 -3.57 12.81 -8.80
N LEU A 155 -2.90 11.79 -9.34
CA LEU A 155 -2.97 10.42 -8.84
C LEU A 155 -2.32 10.27 -7.46
N GLY A 156 -1.19 10.92 -7.24
CA GLY A 156 -0.55 11.00 -5.93
C GLY A 156 -1.43 11.73 -4.90
N ASP A 157 -2.10 12.81 -5.30
CA ASP A 157 -3.07 13.51 -4.45
C ASP A 157 -4.28 12.62 -4.11
N ARG A 158 -4.80 11.88 -5.09
CA ARG A 158 -5.92 10.94 -4.89
C ARG A 158 -5.58 9.81 -3.92
N VAL A 159 -4.37 9.27 -3.99
CA VAL A 159 -3.92 8.21 -3.07
C VAL A 159 -3.54 8.79 -1.70
N GLY A 160 -3.01 10.01 -1.69
CA GLY A 160 -2.54 10.72 -0.51
C GLY A 160 -1.01 10.80 -0.48
N ALA A 161 -0.46 12.02 -0.57
CA ALA A 161 0.98 12.26 -0.62
C ALA A 161 1.74 11.68 0.59
N ILE A 162 1.15 11.71 1.79
CA ILE A 162 1.73 11.13 3.01
C ILE A 162 1.91 9.60 2.85
N ARG A 163 0.91 8.91 2.29
CA ARG A 163 0.98 7.46 2.03
C ARG A 163 2.05 7.13 1.00
N ILE A 164 2.15 7.93 -0.07
CA ILE A 164 3.22 7.77 -1.08
C ILE A 164 4.60 7.91 -0.44
N VAL A 165 4.81 8.92 0.40
CA VAL A 165 6.07 9.10 1.14
C VAL A 165 6.35 7.92 2.07
N ALA A 166 5.33 7.39 2.77
CA ALA A 166 5.48 6.23 3.64
C ALA A 166 5.92 4.98 2.85
N VAL A 167 5.30 4.72 1.70
CA VAL A 167 5.68 3.62 0.79
C VAL A 167 7.14 3.75 0.36
N LEU A 168 7.55 4.93 -0.11
CA LEU A 168 8.94 5.16 -0.54
C LEU A 168 9.94 4.97 0.60
N LYS A 169 9.61 5.44 1.81
CA LYS A 169 10.43 5.23 3.00
C LYS A 169 10.54 3.76 3.38
N GLY A 170 9.43 3.00 3.35
CA GLY A 170 9.45 1.56 3.61
C GLY A 170 10.30 0.79 2.59
N LEU A 171 10.25 1.20 1.31
CA LEU A 171 11.10 0.63 0.26
C LEU A 171 12.59 0.94 0.48
N VAL A 172 12.93 2.17 0.89
CA VAL A 172 14.32 2.54 1.24
C VAL A 172 14.80 1.77 2.47
N ASP A 173 13.96 1.65 3.50
CA ASP A 173 14.30 0.91 4.72
C ASP A 173 14.58 -0.56 4.43
N LEU A 174 13.76 -1.20 3.59
CA LEU A 174 13.91 -2.61 3.23
C LEU A 174 15.10 -2.87 2.30
N TYR A 175 15.25 -2.07 1.23
CA TYR A 175 16.21 -2.36 0.16
C TYR A 175 17.50 -1.56 0.25
N GLY A 176 17.54 -0.47 1.00
CA GLY A 176 18.65 0.49 1.02
C GLY A 176 18.90 1.21 -0.32
N ASP A 177 18.04 1.02 -1.31
CA ASP A 177 18.26 1.51 -2.67
C ASP A 177 17.83 2.99 -2.78
N PRO A 178 18.77 3.91 -3.12
CA PRO A 178 18.49 5.33 -3.21
C PRO A 178 17.47 5.69 -4.30
N ARG A 179 17.18 4.80 -5.25
CA ARG A 179 16.15 5.05 -6.28
C ARG A 179 14.75 5.25 -5.70
N TYR A 180 14.50 4.74 -4.50
CA TYR A 180 13.22 4.89 -3.81
C TYR A 180 13.19 6.12 -2.89
N ARG A 181 14.24 6.95 -2.85
CA ARG A 181 14.30 8.10 -1.96
C ARG A 181 13.16 9.08 -2.27
N PRO A 182 12.34 9.48 -1.28
CA PRO A 182 11.34 10.53 -1.46
C PRO A 182 11.98 11.85 -1.91
N GLY A 183 11.48 12.43 -3.00
CA GLY A 183 11.86 13.74 -3.50
C GLY A 183 11.51 14.87 -2.52
N VAL A 184 12.20 16.00 -2.61
CA VAL A 184 11.99 17.13 -1.69
C VAL A 184 10.64 17.79 -1.93
N TRP A 185 10.22 17.94 -3.20
CA TRP A 185 8.90 18.45 -3.58
C TRP A 185 7.76 17.64 -2.97
N LEU A 186 7.79 16.32 -3.19
CA LEU A 186 6.82 15.37 -2.63
C LEU A 186 6.81 15.45 -1.10
N SER A 187 7.98 15.38 -0.47
CA SER A 187 8.09 15.37 0.99
C SER A 187 7.56 16.64 1.64
N ARG A 188 7.85 17.82 1.08
CA ARG A 188 7.38 19.11 1.60
C ARG A 188 5.87 19.26 1.45
N ARG A 189 5.32 18.93 0.28
CA ARG A 189 3.88 19.04 0.03
C ARG A 189 3.09 18.04 0.88
N ALA A 190 3.58 16.81 1.04
CA ALA A 190 3.02 15.86 1.99
C ALA A 190 3.03 16.39 3.44
N ALA A 191 4.17 16.93 3.90
CA ALA A 191 4.31 17.44 5.26
C ALA A 191 3.43 18.67 5.55
N LEU A 192 3.15 19.47 4.52
CA LEU A 192 2.33 20.68 4.62
C LEU A 192 0.87 20.46 4.20
N ASN A 193 0.49 19.22 3.85
CA ASN A 193 -0.81 18.86 3.29
C ASN A 193 -1.22 19.76 2.09
N LEU A 194 -0.27 20.00 1.19
CA LEU A 194 -0.47 20.77 -0.04
C LEU A 194 -0.71 19.84 -1.23
N PRO A 195 -1.51 20.25 -2.23
CA PRO A 195 -1.62 19.51 -3.48
C PRO A 195 -0.26 19.33 -4.15
N LEU A 196 0.01 18.14 -4.70
CA LEU A 196 1.24 17.84 -5.43
C LEU A 196 1.41 18.70 -6.67
N GLY A 197 0.29 19.12 -7.27
CA GLY A 197 0.24 20.00 -8.42
C GLY A 197 0.41 21.49 -8.12
N LEU A 198 0.44 21.91 -6.86
CA LEU A 198 0.61 23.33 -6.49
C LEU A 198 1.98 23.82 -6.98
N PRO A 199 2.07 24.83 -7.86
CA PRO A 199 3.35 25.40 -8.31
C PRO A 199 4.15 26.03 -7.16
N ASP A 200 5.45 26.23 -7.36
CA ASP A 200 6.30 27.04 -6.46
C ASP A 200 6.09 28.55 -6.67
#